data_AF-A0A938DK54-F1
#
_entry.id   AF-A0A938DK54-F1
#
_cell.length_a   1.000
_cell.length_b   1.000
_cell.length_c   1.000
_cell.angle_alpha   90.00
_cell.angle_beta   90.00
_cell.angle_gamma   90.00
#
_symmetry.space_group_name_H-M   'P 1'
#
loop_
_entity.id
_entity.type
_entity.pdbx_description
1 polymer ?
#
loop_
_entity_poly.entity_id
_entity_poly.type
_entity_poly.pdbx_seq_one_letter_code
_entity_poly.pdbx_strand_id
1 'polypeptide(L)'
;MRIGINGSGLIALGQPAAAIVDHAVAAEADGFSSYWLAQLVAPDAITVLGVIGTRTSSIELGTAVVPTWPRHPLMLAAQSLTASDLSGGRFTLGLGLAHKSTVEASLHVPFSRPARHMDEYLSVLLPALADRRVDARGEIWSGTAESMGAPAGVATPSVVLAAMGPRMLALAGGRADGTILWLSGPRVIEADIAPPLRAAAEAAGRPAPRVVASVPVAVTDDPDGMRALIDGVLANYNDLPSYQRVMDLEGASGPAAVSLVGDEDTVRTGIEAFAAAGATDFAALEIAFTEDDAARTRALLRSLLA
;
A
#
# COMPACT_ATOMS: atom_id res chain seq x y z
N MET A 1 4.72 -16.12 2.87
CA MET A 1 4.39 -14.69 2.73
C MET A 1 5.43 -14.06 1.81
N ARG A 2 5.05 -13.18 0.88
CA ARG A 2 6.00 -12.47 0.01
C ARG A 2 6.63 -11.31 0.76
N ILE A 3 7.95 -11.13 0.64
CA ILE A 3 8.66 -10.02 1.29
C ILE A 3 9.01 -8.97 0.25
N GLY A 4 8.65 -7.72 0.55
CA GLY A 4 8.90 -6.57 -0.29
C GLY A 4 9.42 -5.37 0.49
N ILE A 5 9.68 -4.30 -0.23
CA ILE A 5 10.19 -3.03 0.31
C ILE A 5 9.14 -1.93 0.11
N ASN A 6 8.97 -1.10 1.13
CA ASN A 6 8.23 0.15 1.03
C ASN A 6 9.24 1.31 0.93
N GLY A 7 9.41 1.84 -0.27
CA GLY A 7 10.36 2.92 -0.59
C GLY A 7 9.94 4.30 -0.11
N SER A 8 8.80 4.43 0.57
CA SER A 8 8.23 5.73 0.94
C SER A 8 9.07 6.49 1.98
N GLY A 9 9.94 5.80 2.73
CA GLY A 9 10.90 6.43 3.63
C GLY A 9 11.83 7.42 2.92
N LEU A 10 12.20 7.13 1.66
CA LEU A 10 13.03 8.04 0.85
C LEU A 10 12.31 9.34 0.51
N ILE A 11 10.98 9.30 0.34
CA ILE A 11 10.18 10.52 0.12
C ILE A 11 10.19 11.39 1.39
N ALA A 12 10.01 10.77 2.57
CA ALA A 12 10.05 11.47 3.85
C ALA A 12 11.42 12.13 4.11
N LEU A 13 12.50 11.51 3.63
CA LEU A 13 13.87 12.05 3.67
C LEU A 13 14.17 13.06 2.54
N GLY A 14 13.18 13.44 1.74
CA GLY A 14 13.34 14.43 0.67
C GLY A 14 14.23 13.98 -0.48
N GLN A 15 14.41 12.66 -0.67
CA GLN A 15 15.27 12.14 -1.71
C GLN A 15 14.69 12.41 -3.10
N PRO A 16 15.54 12.69 -4.11
CA PRO A 16 15.06 12.87 -5.47
C PRO A 16 14.47 11.58 -6.02
N ALA A 17 13.52 11.69 -6.95
CA ALA A 17 12.86 10.54 -7.57
C ALA A 17 13.85 9.53 -8.19
N ALA A 18 15.00 10.01 -8.73
CA ALA A 18 16.05 9.14 -9.25
C ALA A 18 16.63 8.19 -8.18
N ALA A 19 16.82 8.66 -6.94
CA ALA A 19 17.30 7.81 -5.85
C ALA A 19 16.27 6.74 -5.47
N ILE A 20 14.97 7.04 -5.59
CA ILE A 20 13.89 6.06 -5.38
C ILE A 20 13.92 5.00 -6.48
N VAL A 21 14.20 5.38 -7.73
CA VAL A 21 14.36 4.43 -8.84
C VAL A 21 15.56 3.52 -8.60
N ASP A 22 16.71 4.07 -8.23
CA ASP A 22 17.92 3.28 -7.97
C ASP A 22 17.73 2.33 -6.78
N HIS A 23 17.03 2.78 -5.73
CA HIS A 23 16.68 1.92 -4.59
C HIS A 23 15.76 0.75 -4.97
N ALA A 24 14.79 0.97 -5.87
CA ALA A 24 13.91 -0.09 -6.35
C ALA A 24 14.66 -1.10 -7.23
N VAL A 25 15.61 -0.65 -8.06
CA VAL A 25 16.49 -1.53 -8.85
C VAL A 25 17.37 -2.37 -7.92
N ALA A 26 17.93 -1.77 -6.86
CA ALA A 26 18.67 -2.51 -5.86
C ALA A 26 17.79 -3.54 -5.12
N ALA A 27 16.54 -3.18 -4.79
CA ALA A 27 15.61 -4.11 -4.16
C ALA A 27 15.29 -5.32 -5.06
N GLU A 28 15.14 -5.14 -6.37
CA GLU A 28 15.01 -6.28 -7.29
C GLU A 28 16.28 -7.14 -7.32
N ALA A 29 17.46 -6.51 -7.40
CA ALA A 29 18.74 -7.21 -7.40
C ALA A 29 18.99 -8.01 -6.11
N ASP A 30 18.46 -7.53 -4.98
CA ASP A 30 18.48 -8.21 -3.69
C ASP A 30 17.50 -9.40 -3.60
N GLY A 31 16.56 -9.52 -4.55
CA GLY A 31 15.58 -10.61 -4.66
C GLY A 31 14.20 -10.31 -4.06
N PHE A 32 13.90 -9.06 -3.69
CA PHE A 32 12.60 -8.72 -3.11
C PHE A 32 11.44 -8.94 -4.09
N SER A 33 10.31 -9.40 -3.57
CA SER A 33 9.14 -9.78 -4.38
C SER A 33 8.30 -8.60 -4.85
N SER A 34 8.39 -7.44 -4.18
CA SER A 34 7.61 -6.25 -4.50
C SER A 34 8.25 -4.97 -3.96
N TYR A 35 8.00 -3.85 -4.64
CA TYR A 35 8.38 -2.51 -4.22
C TYR A 35 7.15 -1.60 -4.18
N TRP A 36 6.91 -0.97 -3.03
CA TRP A 36 5.73 -0.16 -2.76
C TRP A 36 6.08 1.32 -2.55
N LEU A 37 5.27 2.21 -3.11
CA LEU A 37 5.49 3.65 -3.01
C LEU A 37 4.19 4.40 -2.70
N ALA A 38 4.18 5.16 -1.60
CA ALA A 38 3.06 6.00 -1.22
C ALA A 38 2.93 7.24 -2.10
N GLN A 39 1.70 7.64 -2.41
CA GLN A 39 1.44 8.96 -2.97
C GLN A 39 1.26 9.97 -1.83
N LEU A 40 2.30 10.74 -1.57
CA LEU A 40 2.23 11.94 -0.73
C LEU A 40 1.89 13.15 -1.64
N VAL A 41 2.70 14.20 -1.64
CA VAL A 41 2.52 15.36 -2.53
C VAL A 41 3.38 15.19 -3.79
N ALA A 42 4.69 15.23 -3.62
CA ALA A 42 5.68 14.89 -4.65
C ALA A 42 6.64 13.85 -4.06
N PRO A 43 7.18 12.93 -4.87
CA PRO A 43 6.89 12.73 -6.30
C PRO A 43 5.51 12.08 -6.55
N ASP A 44 5.05 12.08 -7.81
CA ASP A 44 3.90 11.26 -8.22
C ASP A 44 4.31 9.78 -8.28
N ALA A 45 3.67 8.96 -7.46
CA ALA A 45 4.09 7.58 -7.23
C ALA A 45 3.92 6.70 -8.48
N ILE A 46 2.83 6.85 -9.22
CA ILE A 46 2.57 6.06 -10.43
C ILE A 46 3.62 6.38 -11.51
N THR A 47 3.95 7.66 -11.67
CA THR A 47 4.98 8.10 -12.62
C THR A 47 6.34 7.47 -12.26
N VAL A 48 6.74 7.52 -10.99
CA VAL A 48 8.01 6.91 -10.54
C VAL A 48 7.99 5.39 -10.75
N LEU A 49 6.90 4.70 -10.40
CA LEU A 49 6.77 3.26 -10.60
C LEU A 49 6.77 2.87 -12.09
N GLY A 50 6.22 3.70 -12.98
CA GLY A 50 6.35 3.52 -14.43
C GLY A 50 7.81 3.56 -14.90
N VAL A 51 8.62 4.47 -14.37
CA VAL A 51 10.07 4.52 -14.65
C VAL A 51 10.79 3.30 -14.06
N ILE A 52 10.45 2.88 -12.85
CA ILE A 52 11.01 1.65 -12.25
C ILE A 52 10.66 0.44 -13.12
N GLY A 53 9.45 0.38 -13.67
CA GLY A 53 8.98 -0.69 -14.57
C GLY A 53 9.92 -0.93 -15.75
N THR A 54 10.47 0.14 -16.35
CA THR A 54 11.39 0.02 -17.49
C THR A 54 12.84 -0.31 -17.09
N ARG A 55 13.14 -0.22 -15.79
CA ARG A 55 14.49 -0.44 -15.22
C ARG A 55 14.61 -1.75 -14.44
N THR A 56 13.51 -2.49 -14.32
CA THR A 56 13.39 -3.75 -13.58
C THR A 56 12.68 -4.78 -14.45
N SER A 57 12.69 -6.06 -14.06
CA SER A 57 12.20 -7.16 -14.91
C SER A 57 11.27 -8.16 -14.24
N SER A 58 11.27 -8.26 -12.92
CA SER A 58 10.56 -9.29 -12.15
C SER A 58 9.83 -8.76 -10.91
N ILE A 59 10.33 -7.71 -10.27
CA ILE A 59 9.73 -7.16 -9.04
C ILE A 59 8.32 -6.60 -9.30
N GLU A 60 7.36 -6.91 -8.42
CA GLU A 60 6.04 -6.27 -8.45
C GLU A 60 6.14 -4.81 -8.01
N LEU A 61 5.39 -3.91 -8.64
CA LEU A 61 5.43 -2.48 -8.39
C LEU A 61 4.06 -2.00 -7.91
N GLY A 62 3.99 -1.58 -6.65
CA GLY A 62 2.73 -1.27 -5.97
C GLY A 62 2.64 0.17 -5.47
N THR A 63 1.45 0.77 -5.51
CA THR A 63 1.22 2.04 -4.79
C THR A 63 0.72 1.81 -3.37
N ALA A 64 1.10 2.64 -2.40
CA ALA A 64 0.77 2.46 -0.98
C ALA A 64 0.35 3.76 -0.25
N VAL A 65 -0.69 4.51 -0.66
CA VAL A 65 -1.66 4.27 -1.74
C VAL A 65 -1.89 5.57 -2.51
N VAL A 66 -2.46 5.47 -3.71
CA VAL A 66 -2.91 6.64 -4.47
C VAL A 66 -4.27 7.12 -3.95
N PRO A 67 -4.43 8.42 -3.63
CA PRO A 67 -5.69 8.97 -3.19
C PRO A 67 -6.69 9.13 -4.34
N THR A 68 -7.96 8.80 -4.06
CA THR A 68 -9.05 8.82 -5.04
C THR A 68 -9.62 10.22 -5.28
N TRP A 69 -9.74 11.07 -4.25
CA TRP A 69 -10.35 12.40 -4.38
C TRP A 69 -9.70 13.33 -5.41
N PRO A 70 -8.37 13.39 -5.56
CA PRO A 70 -7.75 14.30 -6.54
C PRO A 70 -7.87 13.84 -7.99
N ARG A 71 -8.33 12.61 -8.25
CA ARG A 71 -8.24 11.98 -9.59
C ARG A 71 -9.57 11.38 -10.00
N HIS A 72 -10.06 11.75 -11.17
CA HIS A 72 -11.21 11.07 -11.76
C HIS A 72 -10.87 9.58 -12.02
N PRO A 73 -11.77 8.62 -11.76
CA PRO A 73 -11.49 7.18 -11.91
C PRO A 73 -11.04 6.78 -13.32
N LEU A 74 -11.57 7.39 -14.39
CA LEU A 74 -11.08 7.17 -15.76
C LEU A 74 -9.62 7.59 -15.95
N MET A 75 -9.20 8.68 -15.33
CA MET A 75 -7.81 9.16 -15.45
C MET A 75 -6.87 8.25 -14.67
N LEU A 76 -7.30 7.78 -13.49
CA LEU A 76 -6.52 6.81 -12.73
C LEU A 76 -6.44 5.45 -13.46
N ALA A 77 -7.49 5.04 -14.16
CA ALA A 77 -7.47 3.85 -15.02
C ALA A 77 -6.41 3.98 -16.12
N ALA A 78 -6.39 5.12 -16.83
CA ALA A 78 -5.38 5.38 -17.86
C ALA A 78 -3.95 5.37 -17.28
N GLN A 79 -3.72 6.04 -16.16
CA GLN A 79 -2.42 6.05 -15.48
C GLN A 79 -1.95 4.64 -15.08
N SER A 80 -2.86 3.82 -14.55
CA SER A 80 -2.56 2.46 -14.09
C SER A 80 -2.27 1.51 -15.27
N LEU A 81 -3.00 1.65 -16.37
CA LEU A 81 -2.75 0.89 -17.61
C LEU A 81 -1.38 1.25 -18.19
N THR A 82 -1.01 2.52 -18.20
CA THR A 82 0.33 2.96 -18.63
C THR A 82 1.43 2.38 -17.74
N ALA A 83 1.26 2.41 -16.41
CA ALA A 83 2.25 1.81 -15.50
C ALA A 83 2.34 0.29 -15.65
N SER A 84 1.21 -0.39 -15.91
CA SER A 84 1.18 -1.82 -16.23
C SER A 84 1.92 -2.13 -17.50
N ASP A 85 1.70 -1.37 -18.58
CA ASP A 85 2.40 -1.54 -19.85
C ASP A 85 3.92 -1.37 -19.67
N LEU A 86 4.34 -0.27 -19.05
CA LEU A 86 5.77 0.01 -18.78
C LEU A 86 6.46 -1.02 -17.91
N SER A 87 5.70 -1.71 -17.04
CA SER A 87 6.23 -2.74 -16.15
C SER A 87 6.03 -4.17 -16.69
N GLY A 88 5.45 -4.35 -17.87
CA GLY A 88 5.15 -5.68 -18.40
C GLY A 88 4.12 -6.45 -17.56
N GLY A 89 3.16 -5.75 -16.97
CA GLY A 89 2.07 -6.32 -16.18
C GLY A 89 2.38 -6.52 -14.69
N ARG A 90 3.48 -5.98 -14.19
CA ARG A 90 3.90 -6.10 -12.77
C ARG A 90 3.33 -5.01 -11.86
N PHE A 91 2.43 -4.16 -12.37
CA PHE A 91 1.87 -3.04 -11.61
C PHE A 91 0.63 -3.45 -10.78
N THR A 92 0.64 -3.08 -9.50
CA THR A 92 -0.51 -3.19 -8.58
C THR A 92 -0.93 -1.80 -8.09
N LEU A 93 -2.18 -1.43 -8.32
CA LEU A 93 -2.75 -0.19 -7.83
C LEU A 93 -3.25 -0.37 -6.39
N GLY A 94 -2.48 0.10 -5.41
CA GLY A 94 -3.00 0.38 -4.08
C GLY A 94 -3.75 1.71 -4.05
N LEU A 95 -5.02 1.67 -3.65
CA LEU A 95 -5.99 2.75 -3.77
C LEU A 95 -6.57 3.12 -2.40
N GLY A 96 -6.70 4.41 -2.10
CA GLY A 96 -7.30 4.85 -0.84
C GLY A 96 -7.96 6.22 -0.91
N LEU A 97 -8.63 6.58 0.18
CA LEU A 97 -9.40 7.83 0.28
C LEU A 97 -8.57 9.05 0.72
N ALA A 98 -7.28 8.89 1.04
CA ALA A 98 -6.54 9.85 1.87
C ALA A 98 -7.23 10.14 3.22
N HIS A 99 -6.68 11.11 3.97
CA HIS A 99 -7.24 11.55 5.24
C HIS A 99 -8.19 12.72 5.03
N LYS A 100 -9.34 12.69 5.71
CA LYS A 100 -10.36 13.75 5.63
C LYS A 100 -9.77 15.14 5.83
N SER A 101 -8.94 15.30 6.86
CA SER A 101 -8.28 16.57 7.17
C SER A 101 -7.45 17.09 5.99
N THR A 102 -6.63 16.24 5.38
CA THR A 102 -5.84 16.60 4.19
C THR A 102 -6.72 16.94 2.99
N VAL A 103 -7.75 16.15 2.71
CA VAL A 103 -8.63 16.36 1.56
C VAL A 103 -9.39 17.69 1.68
N GLU A 104 -10.00 17.95 2.84
CA GLU A 104 -10.78 19.17 3.04
C GLU A 104 -9.89 20.42 3.18
N ALA A 105 -8.77 20.31 3.90
CA ALA A 105 -7.90 21.46 4.15
C ALA A 105 -7.03 21.84 2.94
N SER A 106 -6.50 20.85 2.21
CA SER A 106 -5.53 21.11 1.12
C SER A 106 -6.16 21.10 -0.26
N LEU A 107 -7.15 20.24 -0.51
CA LEU A 107 -7.80 20.13 -1.83
C LEU A 107 -9.12 20.91 -1.88
N HIS A 108 -9.65 21.32 -0.72
CA HIS A 108 -10.96 21.97 -0.60
C HIS A 108 -12.10 21.16 -1.20
N VAL A 109 -12.00 19.83 -1.12
CA VAL A 109 -13.01 18.89 -1.60
C VAL A 109 -13.82 18.35 -0.41
N PRO A 110 -15.17 18.38 -0.44
CA PRO A 110 -15.99 17.83 0.63
C PRO A 110 -15.76 16.33 0.83
N PHE A 111 -15.31 15.92 2.02
CA PHE A 111 -15.10 14.51 2.33
C PHE A 111 -16.40 13.92 2.90
N SER A 112 -17.24 13.40 2.02
CA SER A 112 -18.53 12.81 2.42
C SER A 112 -18.69 11.39 1.90
N ARG A 113 -19.42 10.57 2.67
CA ARG A 113 -19.89 9.23 2.27
C ARG A 113 -18.75 8.33 1.72
N PRO A 114 -17.67 8.12 2.49
CA PRO A 114 -16.45 7.42 2.02
C PRO A 114 -16.72 6.03 1.44
N ALA A 115 -17.66 5.28 2.02
CA ALA A 115 -18.08 3.97 1.48
C ALA A 115 -18.70 4.07 0.09
N ARG A 116 -19.64 4.99 -0.11
CA ARG A 116 -20.26 5.23 -1.42
C ARG A 116 -19.25 5.79 -2.40
N HIS A 117 -18.39 6.71 -1.97
CA HIS A 117 -17.32 7.24 -2.82
C HIS A 117 -16.50 6.10 -3.40
N MET A 118 -15.95 5.22 -2.56
CA MET A 118 -15.12 4.12 -3.03
C MET A 118 -15.91 3.14 -3.90
N ASP A 119 -17.14 2.81 -3.52
CA ASP A 119 -18.01 1.92 -4.29
C ASP A 119 -18.27 2.47 -5.71
N GLU A 120 -18.70 3.72 -5.83
CA GLU A 120 -18.93 4.35 -7.15
C GLU A 120 -17.62 4.54 -7.93
N TYR A 121 -16.51 4.86 -7.25
CA TYR A 121 -15.18 4.96 -7.87
C TYR A 121 -14.76 3.63 -8.51
N LEU A 122 -14.92 2.52 -7.79
CA LEU A 122 -14.63 1.17 -8.30
C LEU A 122 -15.57 0.76 -9.44
N SER A 123 -16.81 1.24 -9.44
CA SER A 123 -17.77 0.97 -10.52
C SER A 123 -17.36 1.61 -11.84
N VAL A 124 -16.58 2.70 -11.80
CA VAL A 124 -15.96 3.28 -12.99
C VAL A 124 -14.59 2.65 -13.27
N LEU A 125 -13.75 2.53 -12.24
CA LEU A 125 -12.34 2.13 -12.36
C LEU A 125 -12.18 0.67 -12.84
N LEU A 126 -12.87 -0.29 -12.21
CA LEU A 126 -12.61 -1.71 -12.47
C LEU A 126 -12.98 -2.13 -13.90
N PRO A 127 -14.15 -1.75 -14.48
CA PRO A 127 -14.45 -2.07 -15.87
C PRO A 127 -13.53 -1.34 -16.85
N ALA A 128 -13.15 -0.09 -16.56
CA ALA A 128 -12.16 0.63 -17.36
C ALA A 128 -10.80 -0.11 -17.38
N LEU A 129 -10.40 -0.69 -16.24
CA LEU A 129 -9.18 -1.48 -16.11
C LEU A 129 -9.28 -2.90 -16.66
N ALA A 130 -10.45 -3.53 -16.69
CA ALA A 130 -10.62 -4.93 -17.10
C ALA A 130 -11.07 -5.05 -18.56
N ASP A 131 -12.13 -4.34 -18.91
CA ASP A 131 -12.81 -4.44 -20.21
C ASP A 131 -12.31 -3.36 -21.19
N ARG A 132 -11.47 -2.43 -20.72
CA ARG A 132 -11.05 -1.22 -21.45
C ARG A 132 -12.24 -0.37 -21.90
N ARG A 133 -13.40 -0.52 -21.25
CA ARG A 133 -14.66 0.16 -21.56
C ARG A 133 -15.46 0.28 -20.27
N VAL A 134 -16.22 1.37 -20.13
CA VAL A 134 -17.14 1.54 -19.00
C VAL A 134 -18.29 2.47 -19.36
N ASP A 135 -19.45 2.21 -18.77
CA ASP A 135 -20.57 3.15 -18.70
C ASP A 135 -21.21 3.02 -17.31
N ALA A 136 -20.68 3.76 -16.35
CA ALA A 136 -21.12 3.71 -14.96
C ALA A 136 -21.65 5.08 -14.53
N ARG A 137 -22.81 5.07 -13.87
CA ARG A 137 -23.49 6.27 -13.37
C ARG A 137 -23.69 6.17 -11.87
N GLY A 138 -23.10 7.10 -11.14
CA GLY A 138 -23.21 7.25 -9.70
C GLY A 138 -23.50 8.69 -9.31
N GLU A 139 -23.71 8.92 -8.03
CA GLU A 139 -24.05 10.24 -7.50
C GLU A 139 -22.81 11.12 -7.25
N ILE A 140 -21.70 10.49 -6.86
CA ILE A 140 -20.38 11.09 -6.62
C ILE A 140 -19.51 10.90 -7.86
N TRP A 141 -19.47 9.68 -8.42
CA TRP A 141 -18.64 9.36 -9.58
C TRP A 141 -19.46 8.74 -10.70
N SER A 142 -19.24 9.24 -11.91
CA SER A 142 -19.75 8.67 -13.15
C SER A 142 -18.62 8.63 -14.17
N GLY A 143 -18.67 7.73 -15.13
CA GLY A 143 -17.68 7.64 -16.18
C GLY A 143 -18.16 6.80 -17.34
N THR A 144 -18.00 7.33 -18.54
CA THR A 144 -18.30 6.63 -19.79
C THR A 144 -17.07 6.72 -20.69
N ALA A 145 -16.60 5.57 -21.15
CA ALA A 145 -15.55 5.45 -22.15
C ALA A 145 -15.85 4.21 -23.00
N GLU A 146 -15.98 4.38 -24.31
CA GLU A 146 -16.16 3.25 -25.24
C GLU A 146 -14.88 2.44 -25.45
N SER A 147 -13.73 3.10 -25.27
CA SER A 147 -12.40 2.50 -25.26
C SER A 147 -11.46 3.34 -24.38
N MET A 148 -10.61 2.66 -23.60
CA MET A 148 -9.51 3.29 -22.86
C MET A 148 -8.26 3.55 -23.71
N GLY A 149 -8.22 3.03 -24.95
CA GLY A 149 -7.11 3.25 -25.88
C GLY A 149 -5.78 2.57 -25.52
N ALA A 150 -5.76 1.67 -24.53
CA ALA A 150 -4.56 0.91 -24.19
C ALA A 150 -4.18 -0.08 -25.32
N PRO A 151 -2.88 -0.29 -25.59
CA PRO A 151 -2.42 -1.29 -26.55
C PRO A 151 -2.95 -2.70 -26.24
N ALA A 152 -3.08 -3.52 -27.27
CA ALA A 152 -3.47 -4.92 -27.12
C ALA A 152 -2.41 -5.68 -26.29
N GLY A 153 -2.86 -6.50 -25.35
CA GLY A 153 -1.97 -7.32 -24.50
C GLY A 153 -1.50 -6.65 -23.20
N VAL A 154 -1.80 -5.37 -22.97
CA VAL A 154 -1.52 -4.73 -21.68
C VAL A 154 -2.29 -5.44 -20.58
N ALA A 155 -1.57 -6.03 -19.62
CA ALA A 155 -2.16 -6.72 -18.49
C ALA A 155 -3.02 -5.78 -17.64
N THR A 156 -4.14 -6.30 -17.15
CA THR A 156 -4.99 -5.58 -16.20
C THR A 156 -4.26 -5.49 -14.85
N PRO A 157 -3.99 -4.29 -14.32
CA PRO A 157 -3.37 -4.13 -13.00
C PRO A 157 -4.22 -4.79 -11.91
N SER A 158 -3.56 -5.38 -10.92
CA SER A 158 -4.24 -5.75 -9.68
C SER A 158 -4.63 -4.48 -8.90
N VAL A 159 -5.72 -4.54 -8.13
CA VAL A 159 -6.19 -3.42 -7.29
C VAL A 159 -6.34 -3.88 -5.85
N VAL A 160 -5.65 -3.21 -4.92
CA VAL A 160 -5.80 -3.42 -3.46
C VAL A 160 -6.25 -2.12 -2.80
N LEU A 161 -7.11 -2.20 -1.78
CA LEU A 161 -7.65 -1.00 -1.12
C LEU A 161 -6.98 -0.74 0.22
N ALA A 162 -6.76 0.53 0.57
CA ALA A 162 -6.48 0.91 1.94
C ALA A 162 -7.77 0.76 2.78
N ALA A 163 -7.98 -0.45 3.31
CA ALA A 163 -9.20 -0.84 3.99
C ALA A 163 -8.91 -1.41 5.38
N MET A 164 -9.34 -0.68 6.41
CA MET A 164 -9.20 -1.08 7.83
C MET A 164 -10.55 -1.16 8.57
N GLY A 165 -11.63 -0.67 7.96
CA GLY A 165 -12.98 -0.65 8.55
C GLY A 165 -13.93 -1.63 7.85
N PRO A 166 -14.97 -2.16 8.53
CA PRO A 166 -15.82 -3.22 7.99
C PRO A 166 -16.42 -2.93 6.61
N ARG A 167 -16.89 -1.70 6.37
CA ARG A 167 -17.45 -1.29 5.08
C ARG A 167 -16.39 -1.25 3.96
N MET A 168 -15.18 -0.82 4.27
CA MET A 168 -14.07 -0.81 3.30
C MET A 168 -13.57 -2.23 3.04
N LEU A 169 -13.50 -3.07 4.07
CA LEU A 169 -13.10 -4.48 3.95
C LEU A 169 -14.10 -5.27 3.10
N ALA A 170 -15.40 -5.00 3.24
CA ALA A 170 -16.42 -5.57 2.38
C ALA A 170 -16.20 -5.20 0.89
N LEU A 171 -15.84 -3.93 0.59
CA LEU A 171 -15.49 -3.52 -0.78
C LEU A 171 -14.19 -4.16 -1.26
N ALA A 172 -13.16 -4.18 -0.40
CA ALA A 172 -11.85 -4.74 -0.72
C ALA A 172 -11.95 -6.23 -1.08
N GLY A 173 -12.61 -7.03 -0.24
CA GLY A 173 -12.79 -8.46 -0.50
C GLY A 173 -13.82 -8.75 -1.59
N GLY A 174 -14.95 -8.02 -1.60
CA GLY A 174 -16.04 -8.28 -2.53
C GLY A 174 -15.83 -7.77 -3.95
N ARG A 175 -14.90 -6.83 -4.17
CA ARG A 175 -14.72 -6.18 -5.49
C ARG A 175 -13.29 -6.04 -5.97
N ALA A 176 -12.31 -5.97 -5.07
CA ALA A 176 -10.90 -5.78 -5.39
C ALA A 176 -10.11 -7.09 -5.15
N ASP A 177 -8.78 -7.02 -5.22
CA ASP A 177 -7.90 -8.17 -5.06
C ASP A 177 -7.34 -8.30 -3.63
N GLY A 178 -7.66 -7.34 -2.75
CA GLY A 178 -7.24 -7.37 -1.36
C GLY A 178 -7.18 -6.01 -0.68
N THR A 179 -6.49 -5.99 0.45
CA THR A 179 -6.22 -4.79 1.25
C THR A 179 -4.72 -4.51 1.35
N ILE A 180 -4.36 -3.23 1.45
CA ILE A 180 -3.03 -2.77 1.82
C ILE A 180 -3.12 -1.93 3.10
N LEU A 181 -2.24 -2.24 4.05
CA LEU A 181 -2.30 -1.77 5.42
C LEU A 181 -1.00 -1.04 5.76
N TRP A 182 -1.16 0.07 6.48
CA TRP A 182 -0.08 0.81 7.10
C TRP A 182 -0.33 0.84 8.61
N LEU A 183 0.70 0.62 9.42
CA LEU A 183 0.61 0.65 10.90
C LEU A 183 -0.55 -0.19 11.46
N SER A 184 -0.79 -1.36 10.86
CA SER A 184 -1.74 -2.36 11.38
C SER A 184 -0.92 -3.57 11.80
N GLY A 185 -0.94 -3.91 13.09
CA GLY A 185 -0.14 -5.03 13.61
C GLY A 185 -0.78 -6.40 13.40
N PRO A 186 -0.09 -7.48 13.80
CA PRO A 186 -0.60 -8.84 13.63
C PRO A 186 -1.95 -9.09 14.33
N ARG A 187 -2.18 -8.54 15.52
CA ARG A 187 -3.39 -8.84 16.30
C ARG A 187 -4.65 -8.33 15.62
N VAL A 188 -4.65 -7.08 15.17
CA VAL A 188 -5.77 -6.48 14.45
C VAL A 188 -5.94 -7.11 13.05
N ILE A 189 -4.84 -7.55 12.42
CA ILE A 189 -4.92 -8.29 11.15
C ILE A 189 -5.69 -9.60 11.34
N GLU A 190 -5.28 -10.41 12.33
CA GLU A 190 -5.87 -11.72 12.61
C GLU A 190 -7.33 -11.61 13.04
N ALA A 191 -7.64 -10.70 13.97
CA ALA A 191 -8.94 -10.63 14.61
C ALA A 191 -9.98 -9.82 13.81
N ASP A 192 -9.58 -8.70 13.20
CA ASP A 192 -10.52 -7.68 12.71
C ASP A 192 -10.45 -7.43 11.19
N ILE A 193 -9.34 -7.78 10.53
CA ILE A 193 -9.15 -7.46 9.11
C ILE A 193 -9.30 -8.70 8.22
N ALA A 194 -8.49 -9.73 8.44
CA ALA A 194 -8.42 -10.88 7.57
C ALA A 194 -9.74 -11.69 7.51
N PRO A 195 -10.48 -11.89 8.62
CA PRO A 195 -11.76 -12.62 8.58
C PRO A 195 -12.86 -11.94 7.75
N PRO A 196 -13.25 -10.67 8.00
CA PRO A 196 -14.31 -10.04 7.20
C PRO A 196 -13.89 -9.79 5.74
N LEU A 197 -12.60 -9.57 5.47
CA LEU A 197 -12.08 -9.47 4.10
C LEU A 197 -12.30 -10.78 3.33
N ARG A 198 -11.91 -11.92 3.91
CA ARG A 198 -12.10 -13.25 3.32
C ARG A 198 -13.58 -13.57 3.14
N ALA A 199 -14.40 -13.32 4.16
CA ALA A 199 -15.84 -13.56 4.08
C ALA A 199 -16.51 -12.77 2.95
N ALA A 200 -16.08 -11.51 2.72
CA ALA A 200 -16.59 -10.70 1.62
C ALA A 200 -16.18 -11.24 0.24
N ALA A 201 -14.94 -11.74 0.10
CA ALA A 201 -14.48 -12.37 -1.13
C ALA A 201 -15.23 -13.69 -1.41
N GLU A 202 -15.40 -14.53 -0.39
CA GLU A 202 -16.17 -15.79 -0.49
C GLU A 202 -17.62 -15.53 -0.90
N ALA A 203 -18.29 -14.56 -0.25
CA ALA A 203 -19.66 -14.19 -0.59
C ALA A 203 -19.81 -13.66 -2.02
N ALA A 204 -18.75 -13.06 -2.58
CA ALA A 204 -18.69 -12.58 -3.95
C ALA A 204 -18.20 -13.64 -4.96
N GLY A 205 -17.86 -14.85 -4.52
CA GLY A 205 -17.30 -15.90 -5.37
C GLY A 205 -15.91 -15.57 -5.93
N ARG A 206 -15.14 -14.73 -5.23
CA ARG A 206 -13.81 -14.27 -5.64
C ARG A 206 -12.70 -15.12 -5.00
N PRO A 207 -11.49 -15.15 -5.60
CA PRO A 207 -10.31 -15.76 -4.97
C PRO A 207 -10.01 -15.17 -3.60
N ALA A 208 -9.20 -15.89 -2.82
CA ALA A 208 -8.73 -15.41 -1.52
C ALA A 208 -8.01 -14.04 -1.69
N PRO A 209 -8.42 -13.01 -0.95
CA PRO A 209 -7.89 -11.66 -1.10
C PRO A 209 -6.49 -11.53 -0.48
N ARG A 210 -5.66 -10.66 -1.07
CA ARG A 210 -4.35 -10.29 -0.53
C ARG A 210 -4.50 -9.44 0.73
N VAL A 211 -3.56 -9.59 1.65
CA VAL A 211 -3.35 -8.73 2.81
C VAL A 211 -1.90 -8.26 2.76
N VAL A 212 -1.69 -7.05 2.25
CA VAL A 212 -0.37 -6.42 2.15
C VAL A 212 -0.14 -5.59 3.41
N ALA A 213 0.70 -6.07 4.31
CA ALA A 213 1.05 -5.36 5.54
C ALA A 213 2.32 -4.52 5.36
N SER A 214 2.37 -3.34 5.95
CA SER A 214 3.55 -2.48 5.94
C SER A 214 3.67 -1.72 7.26
N VAL A 215 4.87 -1.77 7.84
CA VAL A 215 5.26 -1.07 9.06
C VAL A 215 6.73 -0.61 8.95
N PRO A 216 7.16 0.35 9.78
CA PRO A 216 8.58 0.62 9.97
C PRO A 216 9.34 -0.61 10.48
N VAL A 217 10.54 -0.83 9.95
CA VAL A 217 11.43 -1.93 10.33
C VAL A 217 12.84 -1.39 10.53
N ALA A 218 13.46 -1.73 11.67
CA ALA A 218 14.83 -1.36 12.00
C ALA A 218 15.50 -2.44 12.85
N VAL A 219 16.60 -2.99 12.37
CA VAL A 219 17.56 -3.74 13.19
C VAL A 219 18.57 -2.75 13.75
N THR A 220 18.63 -2.62 15.07
CA THR A 220 19.48 -1.62 15.73
C THR A 220 19.79 -1.99 17.19
N ASP A 221 20.93 -1.50 17.67
CA ASP A 221 21.33 -1.63 19.08
C ASP A 221 20.74 -0.52 19.98
N ASP A 222 20.09 0.50 19.39
CA ASP A 222 19.33 1.54 20.12
C ASP A 222 17.83 1.50 19.78
N PRO A 223 17.10 0.46 20.24
CA PRO A 223 15.69 0.32 19.91
C PRO A 223 14.82 1.42 20.55
N ASP A 224 15.21 1.96 21.70
CA ASP A 224 14.44 3.00 22.38
C ASP A 224 14.56 4.34 21.67
N GLY A 225 15.77 4.73 21.25
CA GLY A 225 15.97 5.90 20.41
C GLY A 225 15.22 5.78 19.07
N MET A 226 15.26 4.62 18.44
CA MET A 226 14.56 4.38 17.17
C MET A 226 13.04 4.45 17.32
N ARG A 227 12.48 3.90 18.41
CA ARG A 227 11.05 4.05 18.72
C ARG A 227 10.66 5.50 18.96
N ALA A 228 11.48 6.27 19.68
CA ALA A 228 11.23 7.70 19.90
C ALA A 228 11.25 8.49 18.58
N LEU A 229 12.16 8.18 17.66
CA LEU A 229 12.17 8.77 16.31
C LEU A 229 10.85 8.45 15.57
N ILE A 230 10.45 7.18 15.55
CA ILE A 230 9.25 6.72 14.85
C ILE A 230 8.00 7.42 15.39
N ASP A 231 7.83 7.48 16.72
CA ASP A 231 6.70 8.17 17.33
C ASP A 231 6.70 9.68 17.01
N GLY A 232 7.87 10.32 16.94
CA GLY A 232 7.98 11.72 16.54
C GLY A 232 7.60 11.96 15.08
N VAL A 233 8.13 11.16 14.15
CA VAL A 233 7.92 11.32 12.70
C VAL A 233 6.50 10.95 12.28
N LEU A 234 5.92 9.95 12.94
CA LEU A 234 4.58 9.43 12.62
C LEU A 234 3.50 9.91 13.62
N ALA A 235 3.79 10.93 14.43
CA ALA A 235 2.89 11.43 15.46
C ALA A 235 1.50 11.80 14.93
N ASN A 236 1.43 12.28 13.68
CA ASN A 236 0.17 12.68 13.02
C ASN A 236 -0.82 11.51 12.86
N TYR A 237 -0.35 10.26 12.83
CA TYR A 237 -1.23 9.10 12.75
C TYR A 237 -2.04 8.88 14.02
N ASN A 238 -1.57 9.38 15.17
CA ASN A 238 -2.30 9.31 16.44
C ASN A 238 -3.60 10.14 16.44
N ASP A 239 -3.73 11.11 15.54
CA ASP A 239 -4.89 11.99 15.46
C ASP A 239 -5.89 11.57 14.37
N LEU A 240 -5.58 10.50 13.63
CA LEU A 240 -6.42 10.01 12.54
C LEU A 240 -7.38 8.92 13.07
N PRO A 241 -8.72 9.13 13.03
CA PRO A 241 -9.67 8.21 13.65
C PRO A 241 -9.57 6.76 13.17
N SER A 242 -9.20 6.56 11.89
CA SER A 242 -9.00 5.21 11.35
C SER A 242 -7.80 4.49 11.93
N TYR A 243 -6.71 5.21 12.22
CA TYR A 243 -5.49 4.66 12.81
C TYR A 243 -5.62 4.49 14.31
N GLN A 244 -6.23 5.45 15.01
CA GLN A 244 -6.58 5.31 16.44
C GLN A 244 -7.33 4.00 16.69
N ARG A 245 -8.40 3.76 15.91
CA ARG A 245 -9.17 2.51 16.01
C ARG A 245 -8.29 1.26 15.85
N VAL A 246 -7.40 1.26 14.86
CA VAL A 246 -6.56 0.11 14.53
C VAL A 246 -5.51 -0.11 15.61
N MET A 247 -4.90 0.96 16.13
CA MET A 247 -3.95 0.90 17.25
C MET A 247 -4.64 0.45 18.54
N ASP A 248 -5.86 0.91 18.83
CA ASP A 248 -6.65 0.44 19.98
C ASP A 248 -6.94 -1.07 19.88
N LEU A 249 -7.33 -1.55 18.69
CA LEU A 249 -7.58 -2.96 18.42
C LEU A 249 -6.29 -3.79 18.45
N GLU A 250 -5.14 -3.22 18.10
CA GLU A 250 -3.83 -3.85 18.28
C GLU A 250 -3.39 -3.87 19.75
N GLY A 251 -3.83 -2.89 20.54
CA GLY A 251 -3.31 -2.63 21.89
C GLY A 251 -2.00 -1.82 21.86
N ALA A 252 -1.76 -1.09 20.78
CA ALA A 252 -0.57 -0.27 20.58
C ALA A 252 -0.81 1.18 21.08
N SER A 253 0.17 1.73 21.80
CA SER A 253 0.10 3.10 22.31
C SER A 253 0.44 4.18 21.27
N GLY A 254 0.91 3.78 20.09
CA GLY A 254 1.34 4.67 19.03
C GLY A 254 2.06 3.92 17.89
N PRO A 255 2.55 4.63 16.86
CA PRO A 255 3.22 4.05 15.71
C PRO A 255 4.42 3.18 16.06
N ALA A 256 5.25 3.58 17.04
CA ALA A 256 6.42 2.81 17.41
C ALA A 256 6.08 1.44 18.03
N ALA A 257 4.94 1.34 18.73
CA ALA A 257 4.48 0.09 19.32
C ALA A 257 3.98 -0.93 18.28
N VAL A 258 3.64 -0.48 17.06
CA VAL A 258 3.29 -1.35 15.93
C VAL A 258 4.52 -1.69 15.06
N SER A 259 5.62 -0.94 15.21
CA SER A 259 6.81 -1.05 14.38
C SER A 259 7.73 -2.20 14.83
N LEU A 260 8.52 -2.74 13.92
CA LEU A 260 9.47 -3.81 14.21
C LEU A 260 10.87 -3.23 14.44
N VAL A 261 11.22 -3.03 15.71
CA VAL A 261 12.47 -2.39 16.13
C VAL A 261 13.14 -3.23 17.20
N GLY A 262 14.39 -3.61 16.97
CA GLY A 262 15.18 -4.42 17.92
C GLY A 262 16.39 -5.07 17.26
N ASP A 263 16.85 -6.17 17.83
CA ASP A 263 17.82 -7.05 17.19
C ASP A 263 17.19 -7.88 16.06
N GLU A 264 18.01 -8.68 15.39
CA GLU A 264 17.61 -9.52 14.27
C GLU A 264 16.51 -10.51 14.64
N ASP A 265 16.58 -11.12 15.82
CA ASP A 265 15.61 -12.12 16.28
C ASP A 265 14.25 -11.48 16.61
N THR A 266 14.26 -10.30 17.23
CA THR A 266 13.06 -9.50 17.51
C THR A 266 12.36 -9.14 16.21
N VAL A 267 13.09 -8.61 15.23
CA VAL A 267 12.51 -8.20 13.94
C VAL A 267 12.04 -9.43 13.14
N ARG A 268 12.81 -10.52 13.11
CA ARG A 268 12.42 -11.79 12.46
C ARG A 268 11.10 -12.32 13.00
N THR A 269 11.03 -12.47 14.32
CA THR A 269 9.82 -12.98 15.01
C THR A 269 8.62 -12.07 14.73
N GLY A 270 8.84 -10.76 14.72
CA GLY A 270 7.81 -9.78 14.35
C GLY A 270 7.26 -9.98 12.95
N ILE A 271 8.13 -10.16 11.94
CA ILE A 271 7.70 -10.40 10.55
C ILE A 271 6.97 -11.74 10.42
N GLU A 272 7.44 -12.79 11.10
CA GLU A 272 6.77 -14.10 11.12
C GLU A 272 5.35 -14.03 11.72
N ALA A 273 5.14 -13.18 12.73
CA ALA A 273 3.83 -12.95 13.32
C ALA A 273 2.82 -12.37 12.31
N PHE A 274 3.26 -11.50 11.38
CA PHE A 274 2.39 -11.02 10.30
C PHE A 274 1.92 -12.15 9.38
N ALA A 275 2.82 -13.07 9.02
CA ALA A 275 2.45 -14.23 8.22
C ALA A 275 1.44 -15.12 8.94
N ALA A 276 1.64 -15.38 10.24
CA ALA A 276 0.73 -16.16 11.07
C ALA A 276 -0.66 -15.50 11.19
N ALA A 277 -0.72 -14.17 11.27
CA ALA A 277 -1.95 -13.40 11.31
C ALA A 277 -2.75 -13.40 9.98
N GLY A 278 -2.14 -13.90 8.89
CA GLY A 278 -2.76 -14.00 7.58
C GLY A 278 -2.36 -12.92 6.58
N ALA A 279 -1.25 -12.19 6.83
CA ALA A 279 -0.64 -11.35 5.80
C ALA A 279 -0.10 -12.22 4.65
N THR A 280 -0.44 -11.87 3.42
CA THR A 280 0.06 -12.54 2.21
C THR A 280 1.36 -11.93 1.72
N ASP A 281 1.52 -10.63 1.96
CA ASP A 281 2.66 -9.82 1.56
C ASP A 281 3.06 -8.91 2.74
N PHE A 282 4.36 -8.73 2.94
CA PHE A 282 4.91 -7.79 3.92
C PHE A 282 5.90 -6.85 3.23
N ALA A 283 5.59 -5.55 3.24
CA ALA A 283 6.42 -4.50 2.66
C ALA A 283 7.11 -3.71 3.77
N ALA A 284 8.38 -3.99 4.02
CA ALA A 284 9.16 -3.33 5.06
C ALA A 284 9.49 -1.88 4.68
N LEU A 285 9.13 -0.90 5.51
CA LEU A 285 9.68 0.45 5.41
C LEU A 285 10.94 0.50 6.28
N GLU A 286 12.10 0.42 5.65
CA GLU A 286 13.38 0.39 6.35
C GLU A 286 13.69 1.77 6.95
N ILE A 287 14.05 1.79 8.24
CA ILE A 287 14.54 2.97 8.94
C ILE A 287 15.85 2.59 9.65
N ALA A 288 16.81 3.50 9.65
CA ALA A 288 18.13 3.29 10.23
C ALA A 288 18.70 4.60 10.76
N PHE A 289 19.47 4.56 11.85
CA PHE A 289 20.29 5.70 12.28
C PHE A 289 21.65 5.70 11.60
N THR A 290 22.21 4.51 11.38
CA THR A 290 23.55 4.30 10.85
C THR A 290 23.53 3.45 9.58
N GLU A 291 24.64 3.48 8.83
CA GLU A 291 24.83 2.57 7.69
C GLU A 291 24.86 1.10 8.14
N ASP A 292 25.31 0.82 9.38
CA ASP A 292 25.31 -0.52 9.94
C ASP A 292 23.89 -1.02 10.24
N ASP A 293 23.04 -0.20 10.88
CA ASP A 293 21.62 -0.53 11.08
C ASP A 293 20.93 -0.82 9.74
N ALA A 294 21.20 0.01 8.72
CA ALA A 294 20.64 -0.17 7.37
C ALA A 294 21.11 -1.49 6.74
N ALA A 295 22.41 -1.80 6.84
CA ALA A 295 22.98 -3.03 6.31
C ALA A 295 22.43 -4.28 7.03
N ARG A 296 22.36 -4.26 8.37
CA ARG A 296 21.80 -5.35 9.19
C ARG A 296 20.33 -5.57 8.91
N THR A 297 19.54 -4.49 8.82
CA THR A 297 18.11 -4.55 8.46
C THR A 297 17.92 -5.18 7.08
N ARG A 298 18.66 -4.69 6.07
CA ARG A 298 18.62 -5.23 4.70
C ARG A 298 19.02 -6.70 4.67
N ALA A 299 20.10 -7.07 5.35
CA ALA A 299 20.59 -8.45 5.41
C ALA A 299 19.57 -9.39 6.05
N LEU A 300 18.93 -8.97 7.16
CA LEU A 300 17.86 -9.72 7.78
C LEU A 300 16.69 -9.93 6.80
N LEU A 301 16.20 -8.87 6.18
CA LEU A 301 15.08 -8.95 5.23
C LEU A 301 15.41 -9.87 4.04
N ARG A 302 16.64 -9.83 3.53
CA ARG A 302 17.13 -10.73 2.48
C ARG A 302 17.16 -12.19 2.93
N SER A 303 17.49 -12.45 4.20
CA SER A 303 17.48 -13.82 4.76
C SER A 303 16.07 -14.43 4.84
N LEU A 304 15.01 -13.61 4.69
CA LEU A 304 13.61 -14.03 4.70
C LEU A 304 13.03 -14.25 3.30
N LEU A 305 13.83 -14.03 2.25
CA LEU A 305 13.44 -14.33 0.87
C LEU A 305 13.45 -15.85 0.67
N ALA A 306 12.34 -16.39 0.18
CA ALA A 306 12.14 -17.81 -0.07
C ALA A 306 12.89 -18.31 -1.31
#